data_AF-A0A1Q7INL0-F1
#
_entry.id   AF-A0A1Q7INL0-F1
#
_cell.length_a   1.000
_cell.length_b   1.000
_cell.length_c   1.000
_cell.angle_alpha   90.00
_cell.angle_beta   90.00
_cell.angle_gamma   90.00
#
_symmetry.space_group_name_H-M   'P 1'
#
loop_
_entity.id
_entity.type
_entity.pdbx_description
1 polymer ?
#
loop_
_entity_poly.entity_id
_entity_poly.type
_entity_poly.pdbx_seq_one_letter_code
_entity_poly.pdbx_strand_id
1 'polypeptide(L)'
;MIPSGQQWDAPNGWPPLEWLAIEGVRRYGRADLADAARARWLALNRRTYRATGKMTEKYDVVDLRRRAGGGEYPTQDGFGWTNGVALALAAQQR
;
A
#
# COMPACT_ATOMS: atom_id res chain seq x y z
N MET A 1 8.29 19.09 1.36
CA MET A 1 8.53 17.95 2.29
C MET A 1 10.02 17.67 2.30
N ILE A 2 10.62 17.39 3.45
CA ILE A 2 12.05 17.06 3.55
C ILE A 2 12.23 15.57 3.19
N PRO A 3 13.09 15.20 2.23
CA PRO A 3 13.38 13.80 1.94
C PRO A 3 14.29 13.24 3.03
N SER A 4 13.69 12.71 4.10
CA SER A 4 14.41 12.19 5.27
C SER A 4 15.21 10.91 4.97
N GLY A 5 14.86 10.20 3.89
CA GLY A 5 15.37 8.86 3.60
C GLY A 5 14.84 7.78 4.56
N GLN A 6 13.96 8.15 5.49
CA GLN A 6 13.36 7.23 6.46
C GLN A 6 12.22 6.45 5.83
N GLN A 7 11.99 5.26 6.37
CA GLN A 7 11.08 4.29 5.78
C GLN A 7 9.59 4.60 6.04
N TRP A 8 9.27 5.39 7.07
CA TRP A 8 7.91 5.84 7.41
C TRP A 8 7.57 7.25 6.88
N ASP A 9 8.29 7.70 5.87
CA ASP A 9 8.05 8.98 5.20
C ASP A 9 7.70 8.79 3.73
N ALA A 10 7.26 9.89 3.10
CA ALA A 10 7.14 9.94 1.66
C ALA A 10 8.48 9.50 1.00
N PRO A 11 8.43 8.61 0.00
CA PRO A 11 7.25 8.26 -0.80
C PRO A 11 6.64 6.89 -0.45
N ASN A 12 6.94 6.33 0.72
CA ASN A 12 6.48 5.00 1.08
C ASN A 12 5.03 5.00 1.58
N GLY A 13 4.19 4.16 0.97
CA GLY A 13 2.90 3.75 1.48
C GLY A 13 3.00 2.40 2.20
N TRP A 14 2.33 2.30 3.34
CA TRP A 14 2.34 1.11 4.18
C TRP A 14 0.94 0.48 4.25
N PRO A 15 0.81 -0.85 4.05
CA PRO A 15 -0.45 -1.57 4.10
C PRO A 15 -1.36 -1.25 5.32
N PRO A 16 -0.86 -1.18 6.57
CA PRO A 16 -1.71 -0.84 7.71
C PRO A 16 -2.30 0.58 7.64
N LEU A 17 -1.54 1.55 7.12
CA LEU A 17 -2.01 2.94 6.99
C LEU A 17 -3.07 3.05 5.89
N GLU A 18 -2.86 2.34 4.78
CA GLU A 18 -3.85 2.26 3.69
C GLU A 18 -5.16 1.64 4.18
N TRP A 19 -5.10 0.56 4.95
CA TRP A 19 -6.28 -0.05 5.55
C TRP A 19 -7.04 0.94 6.44
N LEU A 20 -6.35 1.55 7.41
CA LEU A 20 -6.97 2.49 8.35
C LEU A 20 -7.60 3.68 7.62
N ALA A 21 -6.92 4.24 6.63
CA ALA A 21 -7.43 5.36 5.86
C ALA A 21 -8.66 4.98 5.02
N ILE A 22 -8.59 3.89 4.25
CA ILE A 22 -9.70 3.41 3.41
C ILE A 22 -10.94 3.10 4.26
N GLU A 23 -10.75 2.37 5.35
CA GLU A 23 -11.80 1.93 6.25
C GLU A 23 -12.41 3.08 7.07
N GLY A 24 -11.57 4.04 7.48
CA GLY A 24 -12.02 5.27 8.11
C GLY A 24 -12.87 6.09 7.16
N VAL A 25 -12.34 6.45 6.00
CA VAL A 25 -13.04 7.25 4.98
C VAL A 25 -14.37 6.61 4.57
N ARG A 26 -14.42 5.28 4.44
CA ARG A 26 -15.67 4.54 4.18
C ARG A 26 -16.69 4.73 5.29
N ARG A 27 -16.29 4.55 6.56
CA ARG A 27 -17.19 4.70 7.73
C ARG A 27 -17.76 6.11 7.87
N TYR A 28 -17.06 7.13 7.40
CA TYR A 28 -17.53 8.51 7.38
C TYR A 28 -18.34 8.88 6.12
N GLY A 29 -18.87 7.89 5.39
CA GLY A 29 -19.80 8.11 4.28
C GLY A 29 -19.15 8.49 2.95
N ARG A 30 -17.82 8.43 2.84
CA ARG A 30 -17.08 8.72 1.60
C ARG A 30 -16.64 7.45 0.89
N ALA A 31 -17.62 6.59 0.58
CA ALA A 31 -17.39 5.34 -0.12
C ALA A 31 -16.71 5.55 -1.49
N ASP A 32 -16.99 6.67 -2.17
CA ASP A 32 -16.37 7.07 -3.43
C ASP A 32 -14.84 7.17 -3.33
N LEU A 33 -14.34 7.86 -2.29
CA LEU A 33 -12.91 8.02 -2.05
C LEU A 33 -12.27 6.72 -1.58
N ALA A 34 -12.95 5.99 -0.69
CA ALA A 34 -12.47 4.70 -0.19
C ALA A 34 -12.32 3.68 -1.33
N ASP A 35 -13.28 3.62 -2.25
CA ASP A 35 -13.26 2.77 -3.44
C ASP A 35 -12.15 3.14 -4.41
N ALA A 36 -11.93 4.43 -4.64
CA ALA A 36 -10.86 4.92 -5.49
C ALA A 36 -9.47 4.57 -4.90
N ALA A 37 -9.27 4.79 -3.60
CA ALA A 37 -8.05 4.43 -2.89
C ALA A 37 -7.81 2.91 -2.90
N ARG A 38 -8.84 2.11 -2.57
CA ARG A 38 -8.82 0.64 -2.65
C ARG A 38 -8.37 0.15 -4.02
N ALA A 39 -8.98 0.68 -5.09
CA ALA A 39 -8.66 0.27 -6.46
C ALA A 39 -7.21 0.57 -6.83
N ARG A 40 -6.70 1.76 -6.48
CA ARG A 40 -5.31 2.17 -6.72
C ARG A 40 -4.32 1.29 -5.95
N TRP A 41 -4.58 1.04 -4.67
CA TRP A 41 -3.74 0.21 -3.81
C TRP A 41 -3.65 -1.23 -4.32
N LEU A 42 -4.79 -1.87 -4.61
CA LEU A 42 -4.82 -3.23 -5.16
C LEU A 42 -4.16 -3.32 -6.54
N ALA A 43 -4.25 -2.28 -7.37
CA ALA A 43 -3.57 -2.23 -8.66
C ALA A 43 -2.04 -2.15 -8.51
N LEU A 44 -1.55 -1.37 -7.55
CA LEU A 44 -0.13 -1.31 -7.17
C LEU A 44 0.38 -2.67 -6.68
N ASN A 45 -0.33 -3.30 -5.73
CA ASN A 45 0.00 -4.63 -5.23
C ASN A 45 0.10 -5.68 -6.35
N ARG A 46 -0.93 -5.77 -7.20
CA ARG A 46 -0.95 -6.70 -8.34
C ARG A 46 0.16 -6.42 -9.35
N ARG A 47 0.48 -5.16 -9.61
CA ARG A 47 1.57 -4.81 -10.53
C ARG A 47 2.91 -5.28 -9.98
N THR A 48 3.22 -4.97 -8.73
CA THR A 48 4.46 -5.42 -8.08
C THR A 48 4.54 -6.93 -8.09
N TYR A 49 3.48 -7.63 -7.67
CA TYR A 49 3.45 -9.09 -7.67
C TYR A 49 3.69 -9.68 -9.07
N ARG A 50 3.07 -9.14 -10.12
CA ARG A 50 3.33 -9.59 -11.50
C ARG A 50 4.76 -9.34 -11.95
N ALA A 51 5.39 -8.26 -11.50
CA ALA A 51 6.74 -7.89 -11.90
C ALA A 51 7.84 -8.66 -11.14
N THR A 52 7.57 -9.07 -9.90
CA THR A 52 8.60 -9.64 -9.01
C THR A 52 8.30 -11.06 -8.52
N GLY A 53 7.06 -11.53 -8.67
CA GLY A 53 6.55 -12.74 -8.05
C GLY A 53 6.27 -12.62 -6.56
N LYS A 54 6.33 -11.40 -5.99
CA LYS A 54 6.32 -11.18 -4.53
C LYS A 54 5.51 -9.95 -4.12
N MET A 55 4.92 -10.03 -2.93
CA MET A 55 4.38 -8.87 -2.19
C MET A 55 5.49 -8.32 -1.28
N THR A 56 5.50 -7.01 -1.02
CA THR A 56 6.56 -6.35 -0.22
C THR A 56 5.97 -5.71 1.04
N GLU A 57 6.81 -5.43 2.04
CA GLU A 57 6.36 -4.80 3.30
C GLU A 57 5.74 -3.39 3.10
N LYS A 58 6.24 -2.66 2.10
CA LYS A 58 5.88 -1.26 1.76
C LYS A 58 6.04 -1.01 0.27
N TYR A 59 5.45 0.08 -0.23
CA TYR A 59 5.39 0.40 -1.66
C TYR A 59 5.65 1.88 -1.92
N ASP A 60 6.28 2.22 -3.06
CA ASP A 60 6.36 3.61 -3.51
C ASP A 60 5.01 4.01 -4.12
N VAL A 61 4.35 4.97 -3.48
CA VAL A 61 3.02 5.44 -3.90
C VAL A 61 3.07 6.66 -4.81
N VAL A 62 4.28 7.18 -5.09
CA VAL A 62 4.52 8.30 -6.00
C VAL A 62 5.02 7.79 -7.35
N ASP A 63 6.10 7.01 -7.36
CA ASP A 63 6.60 6.29 -8.54
C ASP A 63 6.28 4.81 -8.45
N LEU A 64 5.18 4.46 -9.09
CA LEU A 64 4.62 3.12 -9.16
C LEU A 64 5.54 2.06 -9.80
N ARG A 65 6.59 2.45 -10.53
CA ARG A 65 7.55 1.51 -11.13
C ARG A 65 8.78 1.30 -10.26
N ARG A 66 9.00 2.18 -9.27
CA ARG A 66 10.14 2.12 -8.38
C ARG A 66 9.87 1.19 -7.20
N ARG A 67 10.91 0.51 -6.73
CA ARG A 67 10.86 -0.26 -5.47
C ARG A 67 10.93 0.71 -4.30
N ALA A 68 10.09 0.49 -3.30
CA ALA A 68 10.16 1.20 -2.03
C ALA A 68 11.47 0.88 -1.29
N GLY A 69 11.95 1.83 -0.50
CA GLY A 69 13.22 1.70 0.22
C GLY A 69 13.37 2.73 1.34
N GLY A 70 14.61 3.04 1.70
CA GLY A 70 14.92 3.90 2.83
C GLY A 70 14.83 3.19 4.18
N GLY A 71 15.27 3.87 5.23
CA GLY A 71 15.37 3.34 6.57
C GLY A 71 16.64 2.52 6.82
N GLU A 72 16.59 1.74 7.90
CA GLU A 72 17.76 1.09 8.50
C GLU A 72 18.09 -0.26 7.87
N TYR A 73 17.16 -0.85 7.12
CA TYR A 73 17.31 -2.19 6.55
C TYR A 73 16.61 -2.34 5.18
N PRO A 74 17.00 -3.32 4.36
CA PRO A 74 16.40 -3.56 3.05
C PRO A 74 14.93 -3.98 3.14
N THR A 75 14.14 -3.64 2.13
CA THR A 75 12.73 -4.03 2.02
C THR A 75 12.53 -5.55 2.09
N GLN A 76 11.55 -6.00 2.87
CA GLN A 76 11.22 -7.43 3.09
C GLN A 76 10.12 -7.95 2.15
N ASP A 77 10.20 -9.25 1.82
CA ASP A 77 9.30 -9.97 0.92
C ASP A 77 8.21 -10.78 1.67
N GLY A 78 7.05 -10.97 1.03
CA GLY A 78 5.95 -11.84 1.48
C GLY A 78 5.11 -11.32 2.66
N PHE A 79 5.39 -10.12 3.15
CA PHE A 79 4.98 -9.59 4.44
C PHE A 79 3.49 -9.77 4.83
N GLY A 80 3.25 -10.20 6.08
CA GLY A 80 1.93 -10.63 6.58
C GLY A 80 0.83 -9.58 6.48
N TRP A 81 1.07 -8.33 6.91
CA TRP A 81 0.07 -7.27 6.78
C TRP A 81 -0.27 -6.97 5.31
N THR A 82 0.65 -7.23 4.38
CA THR A 82 0.48 -6.82 2.98
C THR A 82 -0.52 -7.76 2.35
N ASN A 83 -0.31 -9.05 2.60
CA ASN A 83 -1.21 -10.10 2.17
C ASN A 83 -2.57 -9.95 2.84
N GLY A 84 -2.61 -9.74 4.16
CA GLY A 84 -3.86 -9.57 4.91
C GLY A 84 -4.70 -8.40 4.42
N VAL A 85 -4.10 -7.21 4.30
CA VAL A 85 -4.78 -6.01 3.81
C VAL A 85 -5.22 -6.18 2.35
N ALA A 86 -4.38 -6.73 1.48
CA ALA A 86 -4.74 -6.96 0.09
C ALA A 86 -5.93 -7.92 -0.05
N LEU A 87 -5.96 -9.02 0.72
CA LEU A 87 -7.06 -9.98 0.74
C LEU A 87 -8.34 -9.34 1.29
N ALA A 88 -8.26 -8.65 2.42
CA ALA A 88 -9.40 -8.00 3.06
C ALA A 88 -10.03 -6.95 2.12
N LEU A 89 -9.22 -6.11 1.49
CA LEU A 89 -9.68 -5.13 0.52
C LEU A 89 -10.23 -5.78 -0.76
N ALA A 90 -9.62 -6.87 -1.25
CA ALA A 90 -10.12 -7.57 -2.43
C ALA A 90 -11.47 -8.26 -2.20
N ALA A 91 -11.77 -8.65 -0.97
CA ALA A 91 -13.05 -9.26 -0.59
C ALA A 91 -14.21 -8.26 -0.44
N GLN A 92 -13.93 -6.94 -0.41
CA GLN A 92 -14.96 -5.92 -0.31
C GLN A 92 -15.76 -5.81 -1.63
N GLN A 93 -17.08 -5.99 -1.54
CA GLN A 93 -17.99 -5.70 -2.64
C GLN A 93 -18.11 -4.18 -2.82
N ARG A 94 -18.33 -3.76 -4.07
CA ARG A 94 -18.62 -2.36 -4.42
C ARG A 94 -20.02 -1.95 -3.97
#